data_AF-A0A5B8BZ33-F1
#
_entry.id   AF-A0A5B8BZ33-F1
#
_cell.length_a   1.000
_cell.length_b   1.000
_cell.length_c   1.000
_cell.angle_alpha   90.00
_cell.angle_beta   90.00
_cell.angle_gamma   90.00
#
_symmetry.space_group_name_H-M   'P 1'
#
loop_
_entity.id
_entity.type
_entity.pdbx_description
1 polymer ?
#
loop_
_entity_poly.entity_id
_entity_poly.type
_entity_poly.pdbx_seq_one_letter_code
_entity_poly.pdbx_strand_id
1 'polypeptide(L)'
;MAKILAFLDGIKPIFAKIGALAKKLRQSIDEKAERIMTKSHRVERSARYWRKRLDELAQDVPGAHGPQRHEGDVTDQALLDRILHGIDPMSGTTIDAVTGKKHRKPRKATKINTPTDYVRLYDHIAGELRDELLDKARLARYGGEKIFKMEFPINDVFKGNVNQRMRGYAKVSRRKPQGVVPLDFEGGAILAFFRFRDDGTFGLYSMFPEPRT
;
A
#
# COMPACT_ATOMS: atom_id res chain seq x y z
N MET A 1 7.48 19.54 41.38
CA MET A 1 6.22 19.57 40.61
C MET A 1 5.66 20.98 40.40
N ALA A 2 5.64 21.87 41.41
CA ALA A 2 5.02 23.21 41.30
C ALA A 2 5.59 24.11 40.18
N LYS A 3 6.90 24.06 39.91
CA LYS A 3 7.55 24.89 38.87
C LYS A 3 7.21 24.48 37.43
N ILE A 4 6.91 23.20 37.20
CA ILE A 4 6.55 22.68 35.87
C ILE A 4 5.10 23.06 35.54
N LEU A 5 4.20 22.99 36.52
CA LEU A 5 2.80 23.41 36.33
C LEU A 5 2.69 24.92 36.06
N ALA A 6 3.46 25.74 36.78
CA ALA A 6 3.53 27.18 36.52
C ALA A 6 4.08 27.52 35.12
N PHE A 7 5.08 26.75 34.64
CA PHE A 7 5.59 26.87 33.28
C PHE A 7 4.52 26.50 32.24
N LEU A 8 3.78 25.41 32.45
CA LEU A 8 2.69 24.95 31.56
C LEU A 8 1.51 25.94 31.51
N ASP A 9 1.19 26.62 32.62
CA ASP A 9 0.16 27.65 32.64
C ASP A 9 0.61 28.95 31.95
N GLY A 10 1.90 29.30 32.01
CA GLY A 10 2.45 30.46 31.30
C GLY A 10 2.41 30.34 29.77
N ILE A 11 2.45 29.12 29.23
CA ILE A 11 2.46 28.85 27.79
C ILE A 11 1.09 28.48 27.19
N LYS A 12 0.05 28.28 28.02
CA LYS A 12 -1.35 28.07 27.59
C LYS A 12 -1.86 29.11 26.57
N PRO A 13 -1.59 30.42 26.70
CA PRO A 13 -2.07 31.42 25.75
C PRO A 13 -1.41 31.29 24.37
N ILE A 14 -0.16 30.81 24.33
CA ILE A 14 0.58 30.54 23.08
C ILE A 14 -0.03 29.33 22.38
N PHE A 15 -0.40 28.31 23.15
CA PHE A 15 -1.05 27.11 22.63
C PHE A 15 -2.47 27.31 22.12
N ALA A 16 -3.24 28.23 22.71
CA ALA A 16 -4.56 28.60 22.21
C ALA A 16 -4.50 29.24 20.81
N LYS A 17 -3.41 29.94 20.48
CA LYS A 17 -3.20 30.55 19.16
C LYS A 17 -2.70 29.56 18.09
N ILE A 18 -2.22 28.39 18.49
CA ILE A 18 -1.63 27.36 17.61
C ILE A 18 -2.30 26.00 17.88
N GLY A 19 -3.63 25.95 17.78
CA GLY A 19 -4.45 24.83 18.28
C GLY A 19 -4.03 23.43 17.82
N ALA A 20 -3.49 23.28 16.62
CA ALA A 20 -3.01 21.98 16.11
C ALA A 20 -1.67 21.54 16.75
N LEU A 21 -0.76 22.47 17.03
CA LEU A 21 0.55 22.19 17.60
C LEU A 21 0.46 21.98 19.11
N ALA A 22 -0.40 22.75 19.78
CA ALA A 22 -0.79 22.57 21.17
C ALA A 22 -1.40 21.20 21.45
N LYS A 23 -2.28 20.73 20.54
CA LYS A 23 -2.89 19.41 20.64
C LYS A 23 -1.86 18.30 20.49
N LYS A 24 -0.94 18.42 19.53
CA LYS A 24 0.18 17.48 19.36
C LYS A 24 1.12 17.47 20.56
N LEU A 25 1.43 18.63 21.14
CA LEU A 25 2.29 18.71 22.31
C LEU A 25 1.61 18.15 23.57
N ARG A 26 0.32 18.44 23.80
CA ARG A 26 -0.46 17.81 24.89
C ARG A 26 -0.52 16.30 24.73
N GLN A 27 -0.83 15.80 23.53
CA GLN A 27 -0.82 14.35 23.26
C GLN A 27 0.55 13.74 23.54
N SER A 28 1.65 14.41 23.14
CA SER A 28 3.00 13.94 23.41
C SER A 28 3.41 14.00 24.90
N ILE A 29 2.88 14.97 25.65
CA ILE A 29 3.09 15.10 27.11
C ILE A 29 2.29 14.04 27.86
N ASP A 30 1.02 13.83 27.50
CA ASP A 30 0.16 12.80 28.08
C ASP A 30 0.72 11.39 27.79
N GLU A 31 1.27 11.17 26.58
CA GLU A 31 1.98 9.95 26.19
C GLU A 31 3.26 9.67 27.01
N LYS A 32 3.93 10.71 27.52
CA LYS A 32 5.12 10.57 28.39
C LYS A 32 4.76 10.47 29.88
N ALA A 33 3.70 11.14 30.32
CA ALA A 33 3.29 11.23 31.71
C ALA A 33 2.59 9.95 32.18
N GLU A 34 1.79 9.33 31.32
CA GLU A 34 1.15 8.05 31.61
C GLU A 34 1.75 6.96 30.72
N ARG A 35 2.50 6.03 31.30
CA ARG A 35 2.97 4.79 30.64
C ARG A 35 1.80 3.87 30.20
N ILE A 36 0.57 4.38 30.09
CA ILE A 36 -0.66 3.66 29.80
C ILE A 36 -1.13 4.07 28.40
N MET A 37 -0.58 3.43 27.37
CA MET A 37 -1.17 3.50 26.02
C MET A 37 -2.52 2.79 26.01
N THR A 38 -3.61 3.55 25.97
CA THR A 38 -4.97 3.03 25.80
C THR A 38 -5.11 2.26 24.47
N LYS A 39 -6.07 1.33 24.39
CA LYS A 39 -6.34 0.53 23.17
C LYS A 39 -6.65 1.44 21.97
N SER A 40 -7.39 2.52 22.18
CA SER A 40 -7.73 3.51 21.15
C SER A 40 -6.49 4.24 20.62
N HIS A 41 -5.57 4.65 21.50
CA HIS A 41 -4.29 5.26 21.08
C HIS A 41 -3.42 4.31 20.25
N ARG A 42 -3.39 3.01 20.61
CA ARG A 42 -2.70 1.98 19.82
C ARG A 42 -3.28 1.84 18.42
N VAL A 43 -4.60 1.81 18.30
CA VAL A 43 -5.30 1.69 17.01
C VAL A 43 -5.02 2.91 16.13
N GLU A 44 -5.17 4.12 16.67
CA GLU A 44 -4.90 5.34 15.89
C GLU A 44 -3.45 5.46 15.46
N ARG A 45 -2.50 5.17 16.35
CA ARG A 45 -1.06 5.23 16.03
C ARG A 45 -0.70 4.22 14.95
N SER A 46 -1.26 3.01 15.03
CA SER A 46 -1.08 1.98 14.02
C SER A 46 -1.67 2.43 12.67
N ALA A 47 -2.90 2.94 12.66
CA ALA A 47 -3.51 3.46 11.44
C ALA A 47 -2.71 4.61 10.80
N ARG A 48 -2.17 5.51 11.61
CA ARG A 48 -1.26 6.58 11.14
C ARG A 48 0.03 6.03 10.54
N TYR A 49 0.62 5.02 11.17
CA TYR A 49 1.81 4.34 10.64
C TYR A 49 1.53 3.73 9.26
N TRP A 50 0.45 2.94 9.14
CA TRP A 50 0.12 2.26 7.88
C TRP A 50 -0.16 3.23 6.74
N ARG A 51 -0.91 4.32 7.01
CA ARG A 51 -1.16 5.36 6.00
C ARG A 51 0.12 6.07 5.57
N LYS A 52 0.94 6.50 6.52
CA LYS A 52 2.23 7.14 6.21
C LYS A 52 3.10 6.21 5.37
N ARG A 53 3.17 4.93 5.74
CA ARG A 53 3.97 3.94 5.01
C ARG A 53 3.42 3.71 3.61
N LEU A 54 2.11 3.73 3.44
CA LEU A 54 1.49 3.63 2.13
C LEU A 54 1.79 4.84 1.25
N ASP A 55 1.76 6.05 1.81
CA ASP A 55 2.15 7.28 1.11
C ASP A 55 3.63 7.25 0.69
N GLU A 56 4.51 6.71 1.54
CA GLU A 56 5.92 6.47 1.20
C GLU A 56 6.04 5.48 0.02
N LEU A 57 5.30 4.35 0.05
CA LEU A 57 5.32 3.35 -1.03
C LEU A 57 4.71 3.87 -2.34
N ALA A 58 3.74 4.77 -2.26
CA ALA A 58 3.11 5.43 -3.39
C ALA A 58 4.08 6.32 -4.18
N GLN A 59 5.22 6.67 -3.58
CA GLN A 59 6.24 7.57 -4.14
C GLN A 59 7.65 6.97 -4.11
N ASP A 60 7.79 5.67 -3.82
CA ASP A 60 9.10 5.04 -3.56
C ASP A 60 10.05 5.22 -4.75
N VAL A 61 9.57 5.00 -5.97
CA VAL A 61 10.31 5.21 -7.22
C VAL A 61 9.50 6.05 -8.21
N PRO A 62 10.16 6.73 -9.17
CA PRO A 62 9.45 7.47 -10.21
C PRO A 62 8.40 6.62 -10.95
N GLY A 63 7.15 7.07 -10.89
CA GLY A 63 5.99 6.40 -11.47
C GLY A 63 5.47 5.21 -10.67
N ALA A 64 5.88 5.01 -9.43
CA ALA A 64 5.26 4.07 -8.51
C ALA A 64 3.75 4.33 -8.43
N HIS A 65 2.97 3.25 -8.47
CA HIS A 65 1.51 3.35 -8.58
C HIS A 65 0.78 2.15 -7.97
N GLY A 66 1.50 1.31 -7.22
CA GLY A 66 0.94 0.13 -6.57
C GLY A 66 -0.24 0.48 -5.66
N PRO A 67 -0.05 1.34 -4.65
CA PRO A 67 -1.13 1.74 -3.74
C PRO A 67 -2.36 2.29 -4.47
N GLN A 68 -2.17 3.23 -5.40
CA GLN A 68 -3.25 3.90 -6.11
C GLN A 68 -4.04 2.97 -7.04
N ARG A 69 -3.49 1.79 -7.41
CA ARG A 69 -4.14 0.83 -8.32
C ARG A 69 -4.56 -0.48 -7.67
N HIS A 70 -4.07 -0.79 -6.47
CA HIS A 70 -4.18 -2.13 -5.87
C HIS A 70 -4.37 -2.15 -4.35
N GLU A 71 -4.57 -1.01 -3.69
CA GLU A 71 -4.81 -0.94 -2.24
C GLU A 71 -6.30 -0.69 -1.90
N GLY A 72 -6.65 -0.74 -0.62
CA GLY A 72 -7.95 -0.56 0.00
C GLY A 72 -8.80 0.61 -0.50
N ASP A 73 -8.20 1.74 -0.88
CA ASP A 73 -8.96 2.88 -1.45
C ASP A 73 -9.52 2.60 -2.85
N VAL A 74 -9.01 1.58 -3.57
CA VAL A 74 -9.55 1.16 -4.87
C VAL A 74 -10.87 0.44 -4.69
N THR A 75 -11.96 0.96 -5.23
CA THR A 75 -13.30 0.36 -5.06
C THR A 75 -13.51 -0.85 -5.97
N ASP A 76 -14.51 -1.68 -5.63
CA ASP A 76 -14.94 -2.80 -6.49
C ASP A 76 -15.37 -2.29 -7.88
N GLN A 77 -16.06 -1.15 -7.92
CA GLN A 77 -16.43 -0.50 -9.17
C GLN A 77 -15.20 -0.11 -9.99
N ALA A 78 -14.15 0.43 -9.36
CA ALA A 78 -12.91 0.74 -10.07
C ALA A 78 -12.23 -0.51 -10.67
N LEU A 79 -12.30 -1.67 -9.99
CA LEU A 79 -11.81 -2.94 -10.55
C LEU A 79 -12.65 -3.40 -11.75
N LEU A 80 -13.98 -3.29 -11.65
CA LEU A 80 -14.91 -3.62 -12.74
C LEU A 80 -14.71 -2.71 -13.94
N ASP A 81 -14.64 -1.40 -13.72
CA ASP A 81 -14.40 -0.40 -14.75
C ASP A 81 -13.05 -0.59 -15.44
N ARG A 82 -12.03 -1.00 -14.67
CA ARG A 82 -10.73 -1.37 -15.23
C ARG A 82 -10.83 -2.53 -16.22
N ILE A 83 -11.54 -3.61 -15.86
CA ILE A 83 -11.64 -4.81 -16.73
C ILE A 83 -12.67 -4.67 -17.86
N LEU A 84 -13.72 -3.84 -17.69
CA LEU A 84 -14.85 -3.64 -18.61
C LEU A 84 -14.69 -2.42 -19.51
N HIS A 85 -14.09 -1.34 -19.03
CA HIS A 85 -13.99 -0.07 -19.75
C HIS A 85 -12.53 0.38 -19.95
N GLY A 86 -11.57 -0.27 -19.30
CA GLY A 86 -10.16 0.12 -19.38
C GLY A 86 -9.85 1.39 -18.60
N ILE A 87 -10.72 1.78 -17.66
CA ILE A 87 -10.53 2.94 -16.81
C ILE A 87 -9.40 2.63 -15.81
N ASP A 88 -8.41 3.51 -15.72
CA ASP A 88 -7.32 3.43 -14.76
C ASP A 88 -7.85 3.80 -13.36
N PRO A 89 -7.74 2.94 -12.34
CA PRO A 89 -8.14 3.29 -10.98
C PRO A 89 -7.46 4.55 -10.44
N MET A 90 -6.24 4.87 -10.91
CA MET A 90 -5.48 6.02 -10.45
C MET A 90 -5.97 7.35 -11.06
N SER A 91 -6.35 7.37 -12.35
CA SER A 91 -6.84 8.60 -13.01
C SER A 91 -8.35 8.75 -13.02
N GLY A 92 -9.09 7.64 -12.86
CA GLY A 92 -10.54 7.61 -13.08
C GLY A 92 -10.95 7.76 -14.56
N THR A 93 -10.00 7.69 -15.49
CA THR A 93 -10.25 7.84 -16.94
C THR A 93 -9.67 6.67 -17.74
N THR A 94 -9.92 6.63 -19.04
CA THR A 94 -9.29 5.64 -19.95
C THR A 94 -7.83 5.96 -20.28
N ILE A 95 -7.23 6.98 -19.65
CA ILE A 95 -5.84 7.39 -19.81
C ILE A 95 -5.05 6.96 -18.58
N ASP A 96 -3.92 6.30 -18.82
CA ASP A 96 -2.98 5.83 -17.80
C ASP A 96 -2.33 7.04 -17.12
N ALA A 97 -2.53 7.17 -15.80
CA ALA A 97 -2.01 8.27 -14.99
C ALA A 97 -0.48 8.38 -15.03
N VAL A 98 0.22 7.27 -15.26
CA VAL A 98 1.69 7.18 -15.21
C VAL A 98 2.29 7.46 -16.58
N THR A 99 1.69 6.97 -17.66
CA THR A 99 2.27 7.09 -19.00
C THR A 99 1.58 8.09 -19.92
N GLY A 100 0.41 8.60 -19.56
CA GLY A 100 -0.42 9.48 -20.40
C GLY A 100 -1.00 8.82 -21.66
N LYS A 101 -0.88 7.48 -21.77
CA LYS A 101 -1.37 6.70 -22.92
C LYS A 101 -2.72 6.07 -22.59
N LYS A 102 -3.42 5.54 -23.59
CA LYS A 102 -4.64 4.76 -23.34
C LYS A 102 -4.34 3.60 -22.39
N HIS A 103 -5.05 3.56 -21.26
CA HIS A 103 -4.87 2.54 -20.25
C HIS A 103 -5.39 1.18 -20.76
N ARG A 104 -4.63 0.12 -20.50
CA ARG A 104 -4.95 -1.22 -21.01
C ARG A 104 -6.15 -1.78 -20.26
N LYS A 105 -7.03 -2.50 -20.96
CA LYS A 105 -8.16 -3.24 -20.37
C LYS A 105 -7.73 -4.68 -20.01
N PRO A 106 -7.28 -4.98 -18.78
CA PRO A 106 -6.76 -6.30 -18.43
C PRO A 106 -7.86 -7.38 -18.39
N ARG A 107 -7.46 -8.66 -18.32
CA ARG A 107 -8.41 -9.78 -18.15
C ARG A 107 -9.01 -9.81 -16.73
N LYS A 108 -8.17 -9.46 -15.76
CA LYS A 108 -8.48 -9.41 -14.34
C LYS A 108 -7.95 -8.14 -13.70
N ALA A 109 -8.58 -7.72 -12.62
CA ALA A 109 -8.12 -6.64 -11.75
C ALA A 109 -8.26 -7.11 -10.30
N THR A 110 -7.26 -6.80 -9.47
CA THR A 110 -7.15 -7.28 -8.10
C THR A 110 -6.69 -6.17 -7.17
N LYS A 111 -7.03 -6.27 -5.90
CA LYS A 111 -6.61 -5.36 -4.82
C LYS A 111 -6.35 -6.12 -3.52
N ILE A 112 -5.57 -5.50 -2.65
CA ILE A 112 -5.50 -5.77 -1.22
C ILE A 112 -6.47 -4.81 -0.53
N ASN A 113 -7.29 -5.30 0.40
CA ASN A 113 -8.46 -4.57 0.90
C ASN A 113 -8.13 -3.47 1.92
N THR A 114 -6.94 -3.48 2.52
CA THR A 114 -6.60 -2.51 3.58
C THR A 114 -5.15 -2.02 3.48
N PRO A 115 -4.85 -0.80 4.01
CA PRO A 115 -3.50 -0.26 3.97
C PRO A 115 -2.56 -1.13 4.80
N THR A 116 -3.06 -1.61 5.94
CA THR A 116 -2.33 -2.50 6.84
C THR A 116 -1.89 -3.77 6.14
N ASP A 117 -2.79 -4.43 5.39
CA ASP A 117 -2.43 -5.67 4.72
C ASP A 117 -1.48 -5.42 3.54
N TYR A 118 -1.64 -4.31 2.81
CA TYR A 118 -0.71 -3.94 1.75
C TYR A 118 0.70 -3.73 2.31
N VAL A 119 0.82 -2.96 3.40
CA VAL A 119 2.12 -2.70 4.01
C VAL A 119 2.71 -3.96 4.64
N ARG A 120 1.91 -4.84 5.27
CA ARG A 120 2.41 -6.13 5.81
C ARG A 120 3.05 -7.00 4.75
N LEU A 121 2.45 -7.05 3.56
CA LEU A 121 3.02 -7.78 2.43
C LEU A 121 4.35 -7.18 1.98
N TYR A 122 4.45 -5.85 1.95
CA TYR A 122 5.72 -5.19 1.63
C TYR A 122 6.78 -5.40 2.72
N ASP A 123 6.40 -5.29 4.00
CA ASP A 123 7.31 -5.47 5.14
C ASP A 123 7.85 -6.92 5.20
N HIS A 124 7.07 -7.91 4.77
CA HIS A 124 7.56 -9.28 4.58
C HIS A 124 8.67 -9.36 3.52
N ILE A 125 8.53 -8.66 2.38
CA ILE A 125 9.58 -8.58 1.36
C ILE A 125 10.83 -7.89 1.92
N ALA A 126 10.65 -6.74 2.59
CA ALA A 126 11.75 -5.91 3.07
C ALA A 126 12.48 -6.50 4.30
N GLY A 127 11.81 -7.39 5.04
CA GLY A 127 12.33 -8.07 6.21
C GLY A 127 12.77 -9.50 5.92
N GLU A 128 11.80 -10.39 5.73
CA GLU A 128 12.04 -11.85 5.65
C GLU A 128 12.64 -12.27 4.29
N LEU A 129 12.22 -11.65 3.19
CA LEU A 129 12.74 -11.95 1.84
C LEU A 129 13.86 -10.99 1.40
N ARG A 130 14.50 -10.30 2.35
CA ARG A 130 15.47 -9.23 2.04
C ARG A 130 16.65 -9.73 1.22
N ASP A 131 17.19 -10.90 1.54
CA ASP A 131 18.36 -11.43 0.84
C ASP A 131 17.98 -11.86 -0.59
N GLU A 132 16.83 -12.53 -0.76
CA GLU A 132 16.29 -12.86 -2.09
C GLU A 132 16.01 -11.60 -2.93
N LEU A 133 15.48 -10.54 -2.31
CA LEU A 133 15.25 -9.25 -2.95
C LEU A 133 16.55 -8.65 -3.47
N LEU A 134 17.62 -8.67 -2.67
CA LEU A 134 18.92 -8.13 -3.04
C LEU A 134 19.59 -8.98 -4.14
N ASP A 135 19.48 -10.30 -4.07
CA ASP A 135 20.01 -11.20 -5.09
C ASP A 135 19.30 -11.01 -6.44
N LYS A 136 17.97 -10.94 -6.44
CA LYS A 136 17.20 -10.65 -7.65
C LYS A 136 17.50 -9.27 -8.21
N ALA A 137 17.68 -8.26 -7.37
CA ALA A 137 18.11 -6.94 -7.81
C ALA A 137 19.50 -7.00 -8.47
N ARG A 138 20.45 -7.74 -7.89
CA ARG A 138 21.79 -7.91 -8.46
C ARG A 138 21.74 -8.59 -9.83
N LEU A 139 21.00 -9.68 -9.96
CA LEU A 139 20.85 -10.42 -11.21
C LEU A 139 20.18 -9.58 -12.30
N ALA A 140 19.07 -8.91 -11.97
CA ALA A 140 18.36 -8.03 -12.88
C ALA A 140 19.23 -6.88 -13.37
N ARG A 141 20.00 -6.26 -12.46
CA ARG A 141 20.95 -5.18 -12.81
C ARG A 141 22.05 -5.69 -13.74
N TYR A 142 22.60 -6.87 -13.47
CA TYR A 142 23.60 -7.48 -14.36
C TYR A 142 23.02 -7.79 -15.75
N GLY A 143 21.75 -8.20 -15.81
CA GLY A 143 21.01 -8.43 -17.05
C GLY A 143 20.55 -7.16 -17.79
N GLY A 144 20.80 -5.96 -17.23
CA GLY A 144 20.36 -4.70 -17.82
C GLY A 144 18.85 -4.45 -17.73
N GLU A 145 18.15 -5.15 -16.85
CA GLU A 145 16.71 -4.98 -16.63
C GLU A 145 16.42 -3.67 -15.89
N LYS A 146 15.35 -2.98 -16.31
CA LYS A 146 14.89 -1.74 -15.63
C LYS A 146 13.94 -2.02 -14.46
N ILE A 147 13.26 -3.16 -14.50
CA ILE A 147 12.25 -3.59 -13.53
C ILE A 147 12.45 -5.09 -13.30
N PHE A 148 12.36 -5.53 -12.06
CA PHE A 148 12.44 -6.94 -11.68
C PHE A 148 11.26 -7.33 -10.77
N LYS A 149 11.01 -8.63 -10.64
CA LYS A 149 9.84 -9.19 -9.95
C LYS A 149 10.22 -10.03 -8.73
N MET A 150 9.57 -9.74 -7.62
CA MET A 150 9.41 -10.63 -6.46
C MET A 150 8.06 -11.32 -6.53
N GLU A 151 8.03 -12.59 -6.14
CA GLU A 151 6.83 -13.40 -6.08
C GLU A 151 6.92 -14.34 -4.89
N PHE A 152 5.89 -14.35 -4.05
CA PHE A 152 5.80 -15.26 -2.89
C PHE A 152 4.34 -15.64 -2.60
N PRO A 153 4.08 -16.83 -2.05
CA PRO A 153 2.74 -17.26 -1.65
C PRO A 153 2.05 -16.27 -0.70
N ILE A 154 0.76 -16.02 -0.93
CA ILE A 154 -0.05 -15.19 -0.01
C ILE A 154 -0.03 -15.76 1.42
N ASN A 155 -0.01 -17.10 1.51
CA ASN A 155 -0.05 -17.84 2.75
C ASN A 155 1.24 -17.74 3.57
N ASP A 156 2.31 -17.17 3.04
CA ASP A 156 3.52 -16.89 3.84
C ASP A 156 3.24 -15.79 4.87
N VAL A 157 2.39 -14.81 4.51
CA VAL A 157 1.99 -13.70 5.38
C VAL A 157 0.61 -13.93 6.02
N PHE A 158 -0.36 -14.45 5.27
CA PHE A 158 -1.74 -14.61 5.74
C PHE A 158 -2.14 -16.08 5.76
N LYS A 159 -2.12 -16.71 6.95
CA LYS A 159 -2.44 -18.14 7.14
C LYS A 159 -3.91 -18.53 6.91
N GLY A 160 -4.77 -17.60 6.50
CA GLY A 160 -6.19 -17.83 6.25
C GLY A 160 -6.96 -16.52 6.04
N ASN A 161 -8.24 -16.66 5.66
CA ASN A 161 -9.13 -15.54 5.32
C ASN A 161 -8.60 -14.66 4.18
N VAL A 162 -7.85 -15.25 3.22
CA VAL A 162 -7.21 -14.47 2.15
C VAL A 162 -8.25 -13.77 1.27
N ASN A 163 -9.39 -14.42 1.01
CA ASN A 163 -10.52 -13.84 0.27
C ASN A 163 -11.27 -12.73 1.02
N GLN A 164 -11.04 -12.57 2.34
CA GLN A 164 -11.53 -11.41 3.09
C GLN A 164 -10.55 -10.24 3.01
N ARG A 165 -9.26 -10.51 2.78
CA ARG A 165 -8.17 -9.54 2.71
C ARG A 165 -7.88 -9.03 1.31
N MET A 166 -8.29 -9.78 0.30
CA MET A 166 -8.05 -9.48 -1.11
C MET A 166 -9.36 -9.55 -1.86
N ARG A 167 -9.42 -8.82 -2.97
CA ARG A 167 -10.58 -8.84 -3.85
C ARG A 167 -10.13 -8.71 -5.28
N GLY A 168 -10.87 -9.31 -6.19
CA GLY A 168 -10.57 -9.22 -7.59
C GLY A 168 -11.68 -9.80 -8.44
N TYR A 169 -11.65 -9.42 -9.71
CA TYR A 169 -12.64 -9.79 -10.69
C TYR A 169 -11.97 -10.17 -12.00
N ALA A 170 -12.56 -11.13 -12.72
CA ALA A 170 -12.11 -11.54 -14.04
C ALA A 170 -13.28 -11.62 -15.02
N LYS A 171 -13.00 -11.31 -16.28
CA LYS A 171 -13.95 -11.54 -17.38
C LYS A 171 -14.12 -13.04 -17.62
N VAL A 172 -15.36 -13.50 -17.71
CA VAL A 172 -15.71 -14.91 -18.03
C VAL A 172 -15.20 -15.31 -19.41
N SER A 173 -15.28 -14.42 -20.41
CA SER A 173 -14.82 -14.67 -21.77
C SER A 173 -13.95 -13.54 -22.32
N ARG A 174 -12.90 -13.93 -23.05
CA ARG A 174 -11.92 -13.02 -23.67
C ARG A 174 -12.50 -12.24 -24.86
N ARG A 175 -13.47 -12.82 -25.58
CA ARG A 175 -13.99 -12.29 -26.86
C ARG A 175 -15.35 -11.60 -26.74
N LYS A 176 -16.18 -12.00 -25.77
CA LYS A 176 -17.46 -11.36 -25.46
C LYS A 176 -17.65 -11.39 -23.94
N PRO A 177 -17.39 -10.30 -23.20
CA PRO A 177 -17.59 -10.29 -21.75
C PRO A 177 -19.09 -10.40 -21.44
N GLN A 178 -19.59 -11.63 -21.34
CA GLN A 178 -20.97 -11.96 -20.96
C GLN A 178 -21.16 -11.97 -19.43
N GLY A 179 -20.12 -11.57 -18.69
CA GLY A 179 -20.15 -11.55 -17.24
C GLY A 179 -18.76 -11.37 -16.66
N VAL A 180 -18.76 -11.08 -15.36
CA VAL A 180 -17.58 -10.95 -14.52
C VAL A 180 -17.76 -11.92 -13.35
N VAL A 181 -16.69 -12.62 -12.98
CA VAL A 181 -16.66 -13.51 -11.81
C VAL A 181 -15.68 -12.98 -10.77
N PRO A 182 -15.98 -13.14 -9.47
CA PRO A 182 -15.01 -12.90 -8.42
C PRO A 182 -13.84 -13.89 -8.53
N LEU A 183 -12.67 -13.46 -8.07
CA LEU A 183 -11.46 -14.27 -8.02
C LEU A 183 -11.29 -14.92 -6.65
N ASP A 184 -10.75 -16.13 -6.65
CA ASP A 184 -10.31 -16.85 -5.44
C ASP A 184 -8.79 -16.71 -5.27
N PHE A 185 -8.37 -16.24 -4.10
CA PHE A 185 -6.98 -16.02 -3.74
C PHE A 185 -6.39 -17.14 -2.86
N GLU A 186 -7.15 -18.16 -2.51
CA GLU A 186 -6.63 -19.33 -1.79
C GLU A 186 -5.54 -20.02 -2.62
N GLY A 187 -4.35 -20.15 -2.04
CA GLY A 187 -3.17 -20.68 -2.74
C GLY A 187 -2.62 -19.78 -3.85
N GLY A 188 -3.02 -18.51 -3.90
CA GLY A 188 -2.43 -17.51 -4.80
C GLY A 188 -1.10 -16.94 -4.30
N ALA A 189 -0.57 -15.97 -5.04
CA ALA A 189 0.71 -15.33 -4.76
C ALA A 189 0.59 -13.79 -4.71
N ILE A 190 1.56 -13.13 -4.11
CA ILE A 190 1.79 -11.70 -4.26
C ILE A 190 2.84 -11.48 -5.33
N LEU A 191 2.55 -10.61 -6.29
CA LEU A 191 3.52 -10.13 -7.25
C LEU A 191 3.92 -8.71 -6.87
N ALA A 192 5.21 -8.48 -6.65
CA ALA A 192 5.77 -7.17 -6.40
C ALA A 192 6.83 -6.85 -7.45
N PHE A 193 6.68 -5.72 -8.12
CA PHE A 193 7.60 -5.23 -9.14
C PHE A 193 8.43 -4.10 -8.55
N PHE A 194 9.74 -4.21 -8.69
CA PHE A 194 10.70 -3.20 -8.24
C PHE A 194 11.35 -2.57 -9.46
N ARG A 195 11.60 -1.26 -9.40
CA ARG A 195 12.21 -0.50 -10.49
C ARG A 195 13.52 0.14 -10.03
N PHE A 196 14.53 0.11 -10.88
CA PHE A 196 15.76 0.86 -10.65
C PHE A 196 15.57 2.35 -10.89
N ARG A 197 16.16 3.16 -10.01
CA ARG A 197 16.38 4.60 -10.19
C ARG A 197 17.66 4.81 -11.00
N ASP A 198 17.88 6.03 -11.46
CA ASP A 198 19.04 6.37 -12.29
C ASP A 198 20.38 6.22 -11.53
N ASP A 199 20.35 6.32 -10.19
CA ASP A 199 21.51 6.09 -9.31
C ASP A 199 21.80 4.58 -9.05
N GLY A 200 20.99 3.69 -9.61
CA GLY A 200 21.11 2.24 -9.46
C GLY A 200 20.56 1.68 -8.14
N THR A 201 19.98 2.51 -7.28
CA THR A 201 19.10 2.04 -6.20
C THR A 201 17.76 1.57 -6.77
N PHE A 202 16.94 0.87 -6.00
CA PHE A 202 15.62 0.42 -6.43
C PHE A 202 14.57 0.64 -5.34
N GLY A 203 13.31 0.53 -5.74
CA GLY A 203 12.16 0.61 -4.83
C GLY A 203 10.90 0.03 -5.48
N LEU A 204 9.83 -0.07 -4.69
CA LEU A 204 8.59 -0.70 -5.10
C LEU A 204 7.88 0.13 -6.16
N TYR A 205 7.69 -0.45 -7.34
CA TYR A 205 6.97 0.17 -8.44
C TYR A 205 5.47 -0.15 -8.39
N SER A 206 5.11 -1.42 -8.15
CA SER A 206 3.73 -1.87 -8.00
C SER A 206 3.67 -3.22 -7.27
N MET A 207 2.62 -3.47 -6.49
CA MET A 207 2.37 -4.77 -5.85
C MET A 207 0.89 -5.10 -5.89
N PHE A 208 0.55 -6.35 -6.19
CA PHE A 208 -0.82 -6.81 -6.24
C PHE A 208 -0.94 -8.32 -6.04
N PRO A 209 -2.10 -8.81 -5.59
CA PRO A 209 -2.32 -10.24 -5.43
C PRO A 209 -2.70 -10.88 -6.76
N GLU A 210 -2.20 -12.08 -6.97
CA GLU A 210 -2.40 -12.92 -8.13
C GLU A 210 -3.13 -14.20 -7.68
N PRO A 211 -4.39 -14.41 -8.08
CA PRO A 211 -5.13 -15.62 -7.74
C PRO A 211 -4.48 -16.85 -8.38
N ARG A 212 -4.69 -18.03 -7.78
CA ARG A 212 -4.27 -19.30 -8.38
C ARG A 212 -4.93 -19.47 -9.74
N THR A 213 -4.14 -19.81 -10.76
CA THR A 213 -4.62 -20.13 -12.11
C THR A 213 -4.89 -21.60 -12.30
#